data_AF-A0A0J9EXN3-F1
#
_entry.id   AF-A0A0J9EXN3-F1
#
_cell.length_a   1.000
_cell.length_b   1.000
_cell.length_c   1.000
_cell.angle_alpha   90.00
_cell.angle_beta   90.00
_cell.angle_gamma   90.00
#
_symmetry.space_group_name_H-M   'P 1'
#
loop_
_entity.id
_entity.type
_entity.pdbx_description
1 polymer ?
#
loop_
_entity_poly.entity_id
_entity_poly.type
_entity_poly.pdbx_seq_one_letter_code
_entity_poly.pdbx_strand_id
1 'polypeptide(L)'
;MPEDHQTLGFNHFIHKPFEELEIFTALQQHLGVQYSYAESISEQCEIAVNTDGWQTVANLPDHLLKKLEDALILGDPQIIQQTIQSLNNPNNHLAETLTLWADRFEYSRILDLIRSVR
;
A
#
# COMPACT_ATOMS: atom_id res chain seq x y z
N MET A 1 8.45 -41.81 19.87
CA MET A 1 8.93 -41.95 18.49
C MET A 1 8.69 -40.61 17.83
N PRO A 2 9.71 -39.76 17.63
CA PRO A 2 9.50 -38.45 17.05
C PRO A 2 9.29 -38.58 15.56
N GLU A 3 8.36 -37.78 15.06
CA GLU A 3 7.70 -37.95 13.78
C GLU A 3 8.55 -37.40 12.63
N ASP A 4 8.67 -38.22 11.59
CA ASP A 4 9.49 -38.04 10.39
C ASP A 4 8.91 -36.91 9.50
N HIS A 5 9.31 -35.67 9.73
CA HIS A 5 8.93 -34.50 8.91
C HIS A 5 9.89 -34.26 7.72
N GLN A 6 10.56 -35.29 7.24
CA GLN A 6 11.66 -35.13 6.28
C GLN A 6 11.20 -35.44 4.85
N THR A 7 10.25 -34.66 4.30
CA THR A 7 9.98 -34.59 2.85
C THR A 7 9.13 -33.39 2.44
N LEU A 8 9.39 -32.21 2.98
CA LEU A 8 8.81 -30.99 2.41
C LEU A 8 9.95 -30.10 1.95
N GLY A 9 9.98 -29.78 0.65
CA GLY A 9 11.01 -28.97 0.00
C GLY A 9 11.01 -27.49 0.41
N PHE A 10 10.87 -27.21 1.70
CA PHE A 10 11.03 -25.89 2.29
C PHE A 10 12.31 -25.84 3.13
N ASN A 11 12.90 -24.64 3.21
CA ASN A 11 14.10 -24.40 4.01
C ASN A 11 13.75 -23.91 5.43
N HIS A 12 12.52 -23.45 5.66
CA HIS A 12 12.09 -22.90 6.95
C HIS A 12 10.57 -22.93 7.11
N PHE A 13 10.10 -23.01 8.35
CA PHE A 13 8.69 -22.97 8.73
C PHE A 13 8.48 -21.96 9.86
N ILE A 14 7.49 -21.06 9.71
CA ILE A 14 7.12 -20.05 10.71
C ILE A 14 5.64 -20.26 11.06
N HIS A 15 5.34 -20.42 12.35
CA HIS A 15 3.98 -20.66 12.84
C HIS A 15 3.31 -19.32 13.21
N LYS A 16 1.98 -19.22 13.04
CA LYS A 16 1.21 -18.04 13.47
C LYS A 16 0.84 -18.11 14.96
N PRO A 17 0.73 -16.98 15.68
CA PRO A 17 1.06 -15.62 15.26
C PRO A 17 2.58 -15.42 15.23
N PHE A 18 3.06 -14.64 14.25
CA PHE A 18 4.46 -14.28 14.12
C PHE A 18 4.60 -12.76 14.03
N GLU A 19 5.77 -12.25 14.42
CA GLU A 19 6.14 -10.86 14.20
C GLU A 19 6.86 -10.70 12.85
N GLU A 20 6.77 -9.53 12.23
CA GLU A 20 7.40 -9.26 10.91
C GLU A 20 8.91 -9.54 10.94
N LEU A 21 9.54 -9.26 12.08
CA LEU A 21 10.97 -9.46 12.31
C LEU A 21 11.38 -10.95 12.21
N GLU A 22 10.49 -11.88 12.53
CA GLU A 22 10.73 -13.32 12.41
C GLU A 22 10.82 -13.76 10.94
N ILE A 23 10.02 -13.15 10.05
CA ILE A 23 10.12 -13.39 8.60
C ILE A 23 11.46 -12.90 8.06
N PHE A 24 11.82 -11.65 8.38
CA PHE A 24 13.07 -11.05 7.89
C PHE A 24 14.29 -11.82 8.40
N THR A 25 14.25 -12.30 9.65
CA THR A 25 15.32 -13.14 10.22
C THR A 25 15.48 -14.45 9.46
N ALA A 26 14.37 -15.14 9.17
CA ALA A 26 14.41 -16.37 8.39
C ALA A 26 14.95 -16.12 6.97
N LEU A 27 14.51 -15.05 6.29
CA LEU A 27 15.01 -14.70 4.97
C LEU A 27 16.51 -14.35 4.99
N GLN A 28 16.98 -13.60 5.98
CA GLN A 28 18.40 -13.30 6.16
C GLN A 28 19.23 -14.58 6.36
N GLN A 29 18.75 -15.53 7.16
CA GLN A 29 19.46 -16.80 7.41
C GLN A 29 19.59 -17.67 6.17
N HIS A 30 18.55 -17.71 5.32
CA HIS A 30 18.54 -18.59 4.14
C HIS A 30 19.09 -17.95 2.87
N LEU A 31 19.01 -16.63 2.73
CA LEU A 31 19.44 -15.90 1.53
C LEU A 31 20.76 -15.12 1.73
N GLY A 32 21.26 -15.00 2.97
CA GLY A 32 22.49 -14.26 3.29
C GLY A 32 22.38 -12.75 3.06
N VAL A 33 21.17 -12.22 2.98
CA VAL A 33 20.89 -10.80 2.71
C VAL A 33 20.97 -9.96 3.99
N GLN A 34 21.40 -8.70 3.88
CA GLN A 34 21.32 -7.74 4.98
C GLN A 34 20.22 -6.73 4.67
N TYR A 35 19.27 -6.58 5.59
CA TYR A 35 18.19 -5.61 5.46
C TYR A 35 18.66 -4.25 5.95
N SER A 36 18.68 -3.27 5.05
CA SER A 36 18.75 -1.86 5.45
C SER A 36 17.34 -1.42 5.80
N TYR A 37 17.03 -1.45 7.09
CA TYR A 37 15.84 -0.79 7.61
C TYR A 37 16.05 0.70 7.44
N ALA A 38 15.17 1.37 6.69
CA ALA A 38 15.15 2.82 6.70
C ALA A 38 14.95 3.24 8.16
N GLU A 39 15.88 4.04 8.68
CA GLU A 39 15.68 4.75 9.93
C GLU A 39 14.35 5.44 9.79
N SER A 40 13.37 5.06 10.65
CA SER A 40 11.98 5.49 10.57
C SER A 40 11.99 6.93 10.13
N ILE A 41 11.67 7.17 8.86
CA ILE A 41 11.71 8.51 8.31
C ILE A 41 10.57 9.17 9.06
N SER A 42 10.91 9.82 10.17
CA SER A 42 10.10 10.81 10.83
C SER A 42 9.46 11.57 9.69
N GLU A 43 8.13 11.60 9.68
CA GLU A 43 7.23 12.02 8.62
C GLU A 43 7.45 13.50 8.22
N GLN A 44 8.68 13.91 7.93
CA GLN A 44 9.15 15.27 7.75
C GLN A 44 9.28 15.64 6.27
N CYS A 45 8.85 14.75 5.38
CA CYS A 45 8.19 15.18 4.16
C CYS A 45 6.67 15.11 4.36
N GLU A 46 6.17 15.84 5.35
CA GLU A 46 4.92 16.58 5.17
C GLU A 46 5.14 17.53 3.98
N ILE A 47 5.07 16.97 2.76
CA ILE A 47 4.36 17.69 1.70
C ILE A 47 3.05 17.98 2.38
N ALA A 48 2.80 19.23 2.75
CA ALA A 48 1.59 19.64 3.43
C ALA A 48 0.43 18.95 2.71
N VAL A 49 -0.06 17.84 3.28
CA VAL A 49 -1.18 17.09 2.74
C VAL A 49 -2.31 18.02 3.08
N ASN A 50 -2.53 18.94 2.16
CA ASN A 50 -3.43 20.01 2.38
C ASN A 50 -4.77 19.32 2.63
N THR A 51 -5.29 19.48 3.84
CA THR A 51 -6.58 18.96 4.29
C THR A 51 -7.71 19.41 3.35
N ASP A 52 -7.45 20.30 2.38
CA ASP A 52 -8.29 20.56 1.21
C ASP A 52 -8.51 19.36 0.26
N GLY A 53 -7.72 18.28 0.39
CA GLY A 53 -7.93 17.04 -0.36
C GLY A 53 -9.33 16.44 -0.15
N TRP A 54 -9.87 16.56 1.08
CA TRP A 54 -11.22 16.07 1.43
C TRP A 54 -12.32 16.74 0.61
N GLN A 55 -12.25 18.06 0.44
CA GLN A 55 -13.22 18.81 -0.37
C GLN A 55 -13.08 18.48 -1.86
N THR A 56 -11.85 18.22 -2.29
CA THR A 56 -11.55 17.85 -3.67
C THR A 56 -12.03 16.44 -4.01
N VAL A 57 -11.95 15.49 -3.07
CA VAL A 57 -12.51 14.13 -3.22
C VAL A 57 -14.03 14.15 -3.18
N ALA A 58 -14.64 14.94 -2.28
CA ALA A 58 -16.09 15.09 -2.21
C ALA A 58 -16.71 15.68 -3.48
N ASN A 59 -15.94 16.48 -4.24
CA ASN A 59 -16.36 17.01 -5.54
C ASN A 59 -16.13 16.04 -6.71
N LEU A 60 -15.54 14.86 -6.47
CA LEU A 60 -15.39 13.87 -7.53
C LEU A 60 -16.75 13.21 -7.83
N PRO A 61 -17.01 12.90 -9.11
CA PRO A 61 -18.20 12.15 -9.46
C PRO A 61 -18.20 10.77 -8.80
N ASP A 62 -19.32 10.35 -8.22
CA ASP A 62 -19.50 9.03 -7.58
C ASP A 62 -19.06 7.85 -8.47
N HIS A 63 -19.28 7.93 -9.78
CA HIS A 63 -18.88 6.87 -10.70
C HIS A 63 -17.35 6.69 -10.78
N LEU A 64 -16.60 7.78 -10.59
CA LEU A 64 -15.15 7.79 -10.65
C LEU A 64 -14.56 7.34 -9.31
N LEU A 65 -15.16 7.76 -8.19
CA LEU A 65 -14.82 7.25 -6.86
C LEU A 65 -15.04 5.74 -6.77
N LYS A 66 -16.18 5.26 -7.26
CA LYS A 66 -16.49 3.83 -7.29
C LYS A 66 -15.52 3.04 -8.17
N LYS A 67 -15.16 3.58 -9.34
CA LYS A 67 -14.15 2.96 -10.22
C LYS A 67 -12.77 2.90 -9.55
N LEU A 68 -12.38 3.93 -8.80
CA LEU A 68 -11.13 3.95 -8.06
C LEU A 68 -11.17 2.94 -6.89
N GLU A 69 -12.27 2.88 -6.16
CA GLU A 69 -12.52 1.89 -5.10
C GLU A 69 -12.43 0.46 -5.63
N ASP A 70 -13.15 0.14 -6.72
CA ASP A 70 -13.09 -1.16 -7.38
C ASP A 70 -11.67 -1.51 -7.85
N ALA A 71 -10.93 -0.55 -8.40
CA ALA A 71 -9.53 -0.74 -8.82
C ALA A 71 -8.60 -1.04 -7.63
N LEU A 72 -8.79 -0.35 -6.51
CA LEU A 72 -8.05 -0.58 -5.27
C LEU A 72 -8.37 -1.95 -4.65
N ILE A 73 -9.64 -2.37 -4.71
CA ILE A 73 -10.08 -3.70 -4.25
C ILE A 73 -9.50 -4.81 -5.14
N LEU A 74 -9.50 -4.60 -6.47
CA LEU A 74 -8.88 -5.51 -7.43
C LEU A 74 -7.35 -5.57 -7.28
N GLY A 75 -6.75 -4.54 -6.69
CA GLY A 75 -5.31 -4.44 -6.48
C GLY A 75 -4.51 -4.31 -7.77
N ASP A 76 -5.13 -3.78 -8.85
CA ASP A 76 -4.48 -3.63 -10.14
C ASP A 76 -3.81 -2.24 -10.24
N PRO A 77 -2.47 -2.15 -10.14
CA PRO A 77 -1.77 -0.87 -10.15
C PRO A 77 -1.93 -0.12 -11.47
N GLN A 78 -2.13 -0.81 -12.60
CA GLN A 78 -2.33 -0.16 -13.89
C GLN A 78 -3.69 0.53 -13.93
N ILE A 79 -4.75 -0.14 -13.46
CA ILE A 79 -6.10 0.42 -13.42
C ILE A 79 -6.15 1.58 -12.42
N ILE A 80 -5.49 1.45 -11.27
CA ILE A 80 -5.38 2.52 -10.26
C ILE A 80 -4.71 3.75 -10.89
N GLN A 81 -3.55 3.60 -11.51
CA GLN A 81 -2.85 4.73 -12.15
C GLN A 81 -3.65 5.34 -13.30
N GLN A 82 -4.30 4.55 -14.16
CA GLN A 82 -5.16 5.07 -15.22
C GLN A 82 -6.35 5.86 -14.67
N THR A 83 -6.92 5.40 -13.56
CA THR A 83 -8.03 6.10 -12.89
C THR A 83 -7.55 7.41 -12.28
N ILE A 84 -6.37 7.42 -11.65
CA ILE A 84 -5.73 8.63 -11.12
C ILE A 84 -5.34 9.62 -12.24
N GLN A 85 -4.84 9.13 -13.38
CA GLN A 85 -4.55 9.99 -14.53
C GLN A 85 -5.82 10.57 -15.16
N SER A 86 -6.95 9.86 -15.06
CA SER A 86 -8.25 10.38 -15.50
C SER A 86 -8.78 11.50 -14.59
N LEU A 87 -8.26 11.60 -13.35
CA LEU A 87 -8.55 12.68 -12.39
C LEU A 87 -7.73 13.96 -12.65
N ASN A 88 -6.82 13.93 -13.61
CA ASN A 88 -5.81 14.97 -13.87
C ASN A 88 -6.45 16.18 -14.59
N ASN A 89 -7.32 16.89 -13.87
CA ASN A 89 -7.69 18.26 -14.18
C ASN A 89 -6.60 19.22 -13.65
N PRO A 90 -6.35 20.35 -14.32
CA PRO A 90 -5.19 21.22 -14.08
C PRO A 90 -5.10 21.90 -12.69
N ASN A 91 -5.99 21.61 -11.74
CA ASN A 91 -5.98 22.15 -10.37
C ASN A 91 -5.78 21.07 -9.29
N ASN A 92 -5.44 19.84 -9.64
CA ASN A 92 -5.69 18.70 -8.74
C ASN A 92 -4.45 18.20 -7.99
N HIS A 93 -4.06 18.89 -6.91
CA HIS A 93 -3.09 18.36 -5.91
C HIS A 93 -3.49 16.95 -5.41
N LEU A 94 -4.77 16.58 -5.52
CA LEU A 94 -5.25 15.24 -5.20
C LEU A 94 -4.65 14.16 -6.10
N ALA A 95 -4.54 14.39 -7.41
CA ALA A 95 -4.04 13.38 -8.34
C ALA A 95 -2.56 13.07 -8.08
N GLU A 96 -1.77 14.09 -7.76
CA GLU A 96 -0.38 13.94 -7.32
C GLU A 96 -0.29 13.17 -6.00
N THR A 97 -1.12 13.53 -5.01
CA THR A 97 -1.16 12.85 -3.70
C THR A 97 -1.54 11.37 -3.85
N LEU A 98 -2.58 11.08 -4.64
CA LEU A 98 -3.02 9.71 -4.94
C LEU A 98 -1.97 8.92 -5.70
N THR A 99 -1.27 9.56 -6.65
CA THR A 99 -0.16 8.92 -7.39
C THR A 99 0.98 8.56 -6.45
N LEU A 100 1.36 9.47 -5.54
CA LEU A 100 2.40 9.21 -4.54
C LEU A 100 2.03 8.04 -3.63
N TRP A 101 0.79 7.99 -3.14
CA TRP A 101 0.32 6.87 -2.31
C TRP A 101 0.24 5.57 -3.10
N ALA A 102 -0.18 5.62 -4.37
CA ALA A 102 -0.22 4.44 -5.23
C ALA A 102 1.17 3.89 -5.56
N ASP A 103 2.17 4.76 -5.75
CA ASP A 103 3.57 4.40 -5.97
C ASP A 103 4.21 3.77 -4.73
N ARG A 104 3.78 4.22 -3.54
CA ARG A 104 4.16 3.63 -2.24
C ARG A 104 3.35 2.40 -1.84
N PHE A 105 2.46 1.92 -2.71
CA PHE A 105 1.54 0.82 -2.41
C PHE A 105 0.63 1.06 -1.19
N GLU A 106 0.41 2.32 -0.81
CA GLU A 106 -0.48 2.75 0.29
C GLU A 106 -1.97 2.72 -0.14
N TYR A 107 -2.41 1.63 -0.78
CA TYR A 107 -3.78 1.49 -1.30
C TYR A 107 -4.84 1.57 -0.18
N SER A 108 -4.53 1.03 0.99
CA SER A 108 -5.39 1.12 2.18
C SER A 108 -5.73 2.56 2.54
N ARG A 109 -4.73 3.45 2.46
CA ARG A 109 -4.87 4.87 2.79
C ARG A 109 -5.77 5.60 1.80
N ILE A 110 -5.63 5.27 0.52
CA ILE A 110 -6.52 5.79 -0.53
C ILE A 110 -7.97 5.32 -0.28
N LEU A 111 -8.14 4.06 0.11
CA LEU A 111 -9.45 3.46 0.34
C LEU A 111 -10.16 4.08 1.56
N ASP A 112 -9.43 4.33 2.66
CA ASP A 112 -9.92 5.08 3.82
C ASP A 112 -10.34 6.50 3.47
N LEU A 113 -9.57 7.18 2.60
CA LEU A 113 -9.90 8.52 2.11
C LEU A 113 -11.22 8.53 1.32
N ILE A 114 -11.45 7.53 0.47
CA ILE A 114 -12.70 7.40 -0.29
C ILE A 114 -13.89 7.11 0.65
N ARG A 115 -13.70 6.22 1.63
CA ARG A 115 -14.76 5.78 2.56
C ARG A 115 -15.19 6.85 3.55
N SER A 116 -14.33 7.81 3.86
CA SER A 116 -14.63 8.89 4.80
C SER A 116 -15.40 10.06 4.16
N VAL A 117 -15.44 10.12 2.83
CA VAL A 117 -16.22 11.11 2.06
C VAL A 117 -17.64 10.61 1.75
N ARG A 118 -17.88 9.31 1.89
CA ARG A 118 -19.14 8.62 1.60
C ARG A 118 -19.96 8.35 2.86
#